data_AF-A0A5C6CUD4-F1
#
_entry.id   AF-A0A5C6CUD4-F1
#
_cell.length_a   1.000
_cell.length_b   1.000
_cell.length_c   1.000
_cell.angle_alpha   90.00
_cell.angle_beta   90.00
_cell.angle_gamma   90.00
#
_symmetry.space_group_name_H-M   'P 1'
#
loop_
_entity.id
_entity.type
_entity.pdbx_description
1 polymer ?
#
loop_
_entity_poly.entity_id
_entity_poly.type
_entity_poly.pdbx_seq_one_letter_code
_entity_poly.pdbx_strand_id
1 'polypeptide(L)'
;MLGYSVLGSGSVLQYPTRYPSLTRIQDSAESCPPPTHLCICNLERIKHQEFLTLQSLRYNIRPVLIYCLTLFAVASSAIQAAELFIADQTANRILSFDEVTGEFIRVVTASGLDVPTGLTFGPGGFLYATNLVSGFPGSAASVVKIDPVTGTTTPFITDVGGAGGITYHSASDTLFVSEIGQFNGDEVFRYDAGGSLLQTLGTNSAGTGRAGMTFDSAGNLYVSEFNFTGFGSVLKYDAPVGSPSNDFGTTATPFASGASVTLNFPAFGFNGLAFDDAGDLYVASLIGQAVIKYTVSGGVVIGEGAQFGASVPYPSGFLVETNGNLLTTSLGNNNPMDPFYGDTLLPGKVLRIDTSLGTSVDLLTSEEPADLDGDGSVDGSDLVDWQDAYSVDAMGDIDGDEDSDGNDFLAWQRAYENQVILQPTAIVRYDPLANTLAVPEPASLCLILLGAATLTLNRQNSVGRNKR
;
A
#
# COMPACT_ATOMS: atom_id res chain seq x y z
N MET A 1 -40.69 40.77 37.41
CA MET A 1 -40.91 40.68 38.86
C MET A 1 -39.92 39.64 39.37
N LEU A 2 -39.01 39.97 40.30
CA LEU A 2 -39.06 39.56 41.73
C LEU A 2 -39.24 38.02 41.88
N GLY A 3 -38.33 37.22 42.47
CA GLY A 3 -37.24 37.48 43.44
C GLY A 3 -37.67 37.05 44.86
N TYR A 4 -36.83 36.53 45.78
CA TYR A 4 -35.37 36.26 45.79
C TYR A 4 -35.09 34.72 45.83
N SER A 5 -34.35 34.00 46.71
CA SER A 5 -33.50 34.26 47.92
C SER A 5 -32.90 32.93 48.45
N VAL A 6 -31.68 32.76 49.01
CA VAL A 6 -30.32 33.38 48.93
C VAL A 6 -29.27 32.31 49.40
N LEU A 7 -27.95 32.57 49.27
CA LEU A 7 -26.76 31.89 49.87
C LEU A 7 -26.17 30.65 49.16
N GLY A 8 -24.85 30.51 48.94
CA GLY A 8 -23.78 31.54 48.90
C GLY A 8 -22.37 31.10 49.37
N SER A 9 -21.35 31.22 48.51
CA SER A 9 -19.92 31.26 48.88
C SER A 9 -19.03 31.75 47.71
N GLY A 10 -18.14 32.72 47.97
CA GLY A 10 -17.04 33.14 47.07
C GLY A 10 -15.70 32.46 47.43
N SER A 11 -14.53 32.87 46.91
CA SER A 11 -14.19 34.12 46.20
C SER A 11 -12.98 33.96 45.25
N VAL A 12 -12.75 34.98 44.42
CA VAL A 12 -11.69 35.11 43.39
C VAL A 12 -10.45 35.87 43.94
N LEU A 13 -9.30 35.82 43.23
CA LEU A 13 -8.22 36.84 43.02
C LEU A 13 -6.83 36.14 42.95
N GLN A 14 -5.77 36.60 42.28
CA GLN A 14 -5.44 37.44 41.11
C GLN A 14 -3.88 37.50 41.07
N TYR A 15 -3.26 37.85 39.94
CA TYR A 15 -1.78 37.97 39.82
C TYR A 15 -1.17 39.15 40.61
N PRO A 16 0.13 39.07 40.92
CA PRO A 16 1.00 40.25 40.73
C PRO A 16 2.37 39.95 40.10
N THR A 17 2.92 40.94 39.39
CA THR A 17 4.34 41.03 38.98
C THR A 17 5.00 42.22 39.67
N ARG A 18 6.31 42.12 40.03
CA ARG A 18 7.32 43.23 39.98
C ARG A 18 8.68 42.88 40.59
N TYR A 19 9.69 43.64 40.15
CA TYR A 19 11.09 43.68 40.64
C TYR A 19 11.24 44.29 42.04
N PRO A 20 12.34 43.95 42.73
CA PRO A 20 13.39 44.93 43.09
C PRO A 20 14.82 44.36 42.90
N SER A 21 15.96 45.07 43.02
CA SER A 21 16.33 46.50 42.84
C SER A 21 17.87 46.62 42.92
N LEU A 22 18.51 47.49 42.13
CA LEU A 22 19.98 47.69 42.14
C LEU A 22 20.48 48.66 43.23
N THR A 23 21.62 48.34 43.85
CA THR A 23 22.44 49.28 44.64
C THR A 23 23.95 49.00 44.42
N ARG A 24 24.81 50.03 44.50
CA ARG A 24 26.21 50.05 44.03
C ARG A 24 27.21 50.47 45.13
N ILE A 25 28.33 49.75 45.23
CA ILE A 25 29.67 50.23 45.67
C ILE A 25 30.67 49.40 44.82
N GLN A 26 31.60 49.91 44.00
CA GLN A 26 32.78 50.79 44.23
C GLN A 26 33.77 50.17 45.26
N ASP A 27 35.10 50.19 45.10
CA ASP A 27 35.94 50.76 44.03
C ASP A 27 37.36 50.11 44.01
N SER A 28 38.26 50.68 43.20
CA SER A 28 39.74 50.58 43.19
C SER A 28 40.44 49.51 42.31
N ALA A 29 41.41 50.02 41.55
CA ALA A 29 42.55 49.32 40.95
C ALA A 29 43.85 49.92 41.53
N GLU A 30 44.99 49.80 40.83
CA GLU A 30 46.36 50.20 41.26
C GLU A 30 47.04 49.17 42.22
N SER A 31 48.36 48.90 42.20
CA SER A 31 49.50 49.43 41.40
C SER A 31 50.63 48.38 41.19
N CYS A 32 51.69 48.75 40.44
CA CYS A 32 52.90 47.98 40.09
C CYS A 32 53.91 47.79 41.27
N PRO A 33 55.04 47.01 41.21
CA PRO A 33 56.01 46.94 40.09
C PRO A 33 56.81 45.61 39.86
N PRO A 34 57.69 45.56 38.82
CA PRO A 34 58.84 44.63 38.69
C PRO A 34 60.14 45.27 39.30
N PRO A 35 61.40 44.73 39.21
CA PRO A 35 61.93 43.58 38.45
C PRO A 35 63.03 42.70 39.15
N THR A 36 63.73 41.86 38.35
CA THR A 36 65.16 41.41 38.46
C THR A 36 65.66 40.25 39.38
N HIS A 37 66.59 39.48 38.79
CA HIS A 37 67.71 38.67 39.33
C HIS A 37 67.49 37.36 40.17
N LEU A 38 67.44 36.24 39.43
CA LEU A 38 68.44 35.15 39.44
C LEU A 38 69.02 34.64 40.79
N CYS A 39 68.59 33.45 41.23
CA CYS A 39 69.50 32.46 41.85
C CYS A 39 68.99 31.01 41.70
N ILE A 40 69.75 30.04 42.24
CA ILE A 40 69.66 28.59 41.99
C ILE A 40 69.02 27.85 43.19
N CYS A 41 68.71 26.55 43.01
CA CYS A 41 68.07 25.57 43.91
C CYS A 41 66.54 25.43 43.73
N ASN A 42 65.95 24.23 43.66
CA ASN A 42 66.53 22.88 43.75
C ASN A 42 65.73 21.86 42.91
N LEU A 43 66.29 20.65 42.74
CA LEU A 43 65.54 19.46 42.33
C LEU A 43 64.44 19.11 43.37
N GLU A 44 63.62 18.10 43.08
CA GLU A 44 62.55 17.56 43.97
C GLU A 44 61.19 18.32 44.00
N ARG A 45 60.62 18.65 42.83
CA ARG A 45 59.15 18.79 42.71
C ARG A 45 58.46 17.94 41.62
N ILE A 46 59.22 17.19 40.83
CA ILE A 46 58.69 16.31 39.76
C ILE A 46 58.36 14.90 40.32
N LYS A 47 57.43 14.82 41.29
CA LYS A 47 56.85 13.53 41.76
C LYS A 47 55.38 13.57 42.19
N HIS A 48 54.79 14.75 42.43
CA HIS A 48 53.45 14.84 43.03
C HIS A 48 52.30 15.22 42.06
N GLN A 49 52.62 15.54 40.79
CA GLN A 49 51.63 16.07 39.84
C GLN A 49 51.16 15.04 38.78
N GLU A 50 51.80 13.86 38.70
CA GLU A 50 51.39 12.75 37.82
C GLU A 50 50.41 11.76 38.49
N PHE A 51 50.22 11.85 39.81
CA PHE A 51 49.48 10.83 40.58
C PHE A 51 47.95 11.06 40.67
N LEU A 52 47.42 12.09 40.03
CA LEU A 52 45.99 12.44 40.04
C LEU A 52 45.31 12.40 38.66
N THR A 53 46.03 11.98 37.61
CA THR A 53 45.51 11.88 36.23
C THR A 53 45.32 10.45 35.73
N LEU A 54 45.47 9.44 36.61
CA LEU A 54 45.40 8.01 36.26
C LEU A 54 44.37 7.19 37.07
N GLN A 55 43.26 7.81 37.52
CA GLN A 55 42.13 7.09 38.15
C GLN A 55 40.77 7.28 37.47
N SER A 56 40.60 8.24 36.55
CA SER A 56 39.33 8.51 35.87
C SER A 56 39.11 7.71 34.57
N LEU A 57 40.17 7.31 33.87
CA LEU A 57 40.11 6.57 32.60
C LEU A 57 39.83 5.06 32.79
N ARG A 58 38.81 4.72 33.58
CA ARG A 58 38.09 3.46 33.38
C ARG A 58 37.25 3.63 32.12
N TYR A 59 37.72 3.08 31.00
CA TYR A 59 36.94 2.97 29.76
C TYR A 59 35.63 2.23 30.05
N ASN A 60 34.56 3.00 30.26
CA ASN A 60 33.25 2.45 30.51
C ASN A 60 32.71 1.97 29.17
N ILE A 61 32.59 0.65 29.00
CA ILE A 61 32.19 0.03 27.72
C ILE A 61 30.70 0.28 27.44
N ARG A 62 29.92 0.59 28.49
CA ARG A 62 28.46 0.81 28.45
C ARG A 62 28.01 1.87 27.43
N PRO A 63 28.52 3.12 27.40
CA PRO A 63 28.12 4.10 26.39
C PRO A 63 28.36 3.62 24.95
N VAL A 64 29.47 2.93 24.66
CA VAL A 64 29.72 2.38 23.31
C VAL A 64 28.71 1.29 22.99
N LEU A 65 28.43 0.38 23.92
CA LEU A 65 27.44 -0.69 23.74
C LEU A 65 26.02 -0.12 23.55
N ILE A 66 25.66 0.93 24.29
CA ILE A 66 24.39 1.65 24.15
C ILE A 66 24.30 2.33 22.78
N TYR A 67 25.36 3.03 22.34
CA TYR A 67 25.37 3.71 21.03
C TYR A 67 25.25 2.72 19.87
N CYS A 68 25.91 1.55 19.97
CA CYS A 68 25.74 0.46 19.02
C CYS A 68 24.32 -0.14 19.07
N LEU A 69 23.72 -0.30 20.26
CA LEU A 69 22.34 -0.80 20.39
C LEU A 69 21.30 0.20 19.84
N THR A 70 21.49 1.50 20.02
CA THR A 70 20.61 2.51 19.41
C THR A 70 20.77 2.55 17.90
N LEU A 71 21.99 2.42 17.36
CA LEU A 71 22.21 2.27 15.92
C LEU A 71 21.59 0.98 15.35
N PHE A 72 21.60 -0.12 16.11
CA PHE A 72 20.97 -1.38 15.69
C PHE A 72 19.43 -1.31 15.75
N ALA A 73 18.87 -0.56 16.70
CA ALA A 73 17.44 -0.33 16.82
C ALA A 73 16.89 0.59 15.70
N VAL A 74 17.62 1.64 15.34
CA VAL A 74 17.24 2.56 14.24
C VAL A 74 17.46 1.91 12.86
N ALA A 75 18.35 0.91 12.76
CA ALA A 75 18.55 0.12 11.53
C ALA A 75 17.57 -1.07 11.38
N SER A 76 16.49 -1.12 12.17
CA SER A 76 15.45 -2.15 12.12
C SER A 76 14.10 -1.54 11.81
N SER A 77 13.26 -2.25 11.03
CA SER A 77 11.91 -1.83 10.63
C SER A 77 11.79 -0.47 9.95
N ALA A 78 12.53 -0.28 8.85
CA ALA A 78 11.86 0.21 7.64
C ALA A 78 11.11 -0.98 7.01
N ILE A 79 9.89 -1.23 7.47
CA ILE A 79 8.93 -2.02 6.68
C ILE A 79 8.48 -1.06 5.59
N GLN A 80 8.87 -1.32 4.34
CA GLN A 80 8.23 -0.64 3.21
C GLN A 80 6.76 -1.02 3.25
N ALA A 81 5.87 -0.03 3.24
CA ALA A 81 4.44 -0.28 3.22
C ALA A 81 4.08 -1.12 1.97
N ALA A 82 3.03 -1.93 2.08
CA ALA A 82 2.52 -2.65 0.92
C ALA A 82 1.81 -1.64 0.01
N GLU A 83 2.02 -1.80 -1.30
CA GLU A 83 1.44 -0.92 -2.31
C GLU A 83 0.19 -1.60 -2.90
N LEU A 84 -0.89 -0.87 -3.08
CA LEU A 84 -2.10 -1.35 -3.76
C LEU A 84 -2.00 -0.99 -5.24
N PHE A 85 -1.86 -2.01 -6.08
CA PHE A 85 -1.84 -1.84 -7.54
C PHE A 85 -3.26 -1.91 -8.07
N ILE A 86 -3.71 -0.86 -8.75
CA ILE A 86 -5.09 -0.69 -9.23
C ILE A 86 -5.08 -0.44 -10.74
N ALA A 87 -5.86 -1.22 -11.48
CA ALA A 87 -6.03 -1.06 -12.93
C ALA A 87 -7.14 -0.04 -13.23
N ASP A 88 -6.83 0.98 -14.04
CA ASP A 88 -7.76 1.99 -14.50
C ASP A 88 -8.11 1.75 -15.97
N GLN A 89 -9.37 1.37 -16.23
CA GLN A 89 -9.83 1.02 -17.57
C GLN A 89 -10.03 2.23 -18.50
N THR A 90 -10.16 3.45 -17.96
CA THR A 90 -10.42 4.64 -18.80
C THR A 90 -9.13 5.22 -19.36
N ALA A 91 -8.08 5.27 -18.54
CA ALA A 91 -6.78 5.83 -18.93
C ALA A 91 -5.73 4.77 -19.33
N ASN A 92 -6.11 3.49 -19.44
CA ASN A 92 -5.24 2.37 -19.86
C ASN A 92 -3.91 2.32 -19.06
N ARG A 93 -4.03 2.40 -17.74
CA ARG A 93 -2.89 2.49 -16.81
C ARG A 93 -3.11 1.60 -15.59
N ILE A 94 -2.01 1.27 -14.90
CA ILE A 94 -2.01 0.70 -13.57
C ILE A 94 -1.32 1.69 -12.66
N LEU A 95 -2.00 2.09 -11.60
CA LEU A 95 -1.51 2.99 -10.56
C LEU A 95 -1.12 2.19 -9.32
N SER A 96 -0.33 2.81 -8.44
CA SER A 96 0.02 2.29 -7.12
C SER A 96 -0.23 3.34 -6.05
N PHE A 97 -0.82 2.89 -4.94
CA PHE A 97 -1.19 3.70 -3.78
C PHE A 97 -0.68 3.01 -2.50
N ASP A 98 -0.57 3.72 -1.39
CA ASP A 98 -0.26 3.11 -0.10
C ASP A 98 -1.45 2.28 0.42
N GLU A 99 -1.20 1.08 0.97
CA GLU A 99 -2.28 0.25 1.49
C GLU A 99 -2.97 0.87 2.72
N VAL A 100 -2.26 1.60 3.57
CA VAL A 100 -2.79 2.12 4.83
C VAL A 100 -3.50 3.46 4.63
N THR A 101 -2.81 4.45 4.05
CA THR A 101 -3.31 5.82 3.88
C THR A 101 -4.18 5.99 2.62
N GLY A 102 -3.92 5.19 1.57
CA GLY A 102 -4.56 5.34 0.27
C GLY A 102 -3.98 6.45 -0.62
N GLU A 103 -2.88 7.08 -0.18
CA GLU A 103 -2.15 8.12 -0.93
C GLU A 103 -1.54 7.56 -2.22
N PHE A 104 -1.47 8.39 -3.27
CA PHE A 104 -0.91 7.99 -4.55
C PHE A 104 0.64 7.94 -4.53
N ILE A 105 1.23 6.83 -4.98
CA ILE A 105 2.68 6.59 -4.95
C ILE A 105 3.33 6.83 -6.34
N ARG A 106 2.83 6.14 -7.37
CA ARG A 106 3.32 6.24 -8.76
C ARG A 106 2.37 5.58 -9.76
N VAL A 107 2.48 5.99 -11.03
CA VAL A 107 2.06 5.16 -12.17
C VAL A 107 2.99 3.94 -12.22
N VAL A 108 2.44 2.73 -12.18
CA VAL A 108 3.20 1.48 -12.38
C VAL A 108 3.47 1.30 -13.86
N THR A 109 2.45 1.43 -14.71
CA THR A 109 2.64 1.50 -16.17
C THR A 109 1.41 2.10 -16.86
N ALA A 110 1.63 2.71 -18.03
CA ALA A 110 0.59 3.22 -18.93
C ALA A 110 0.87 2.79 -20.39
N SER A 111 1.42 1.58 -20.55
CA SER A 111 1.81 1.03 -21.85
C SER A 111 1.43 -0.44 -21.96
N GLY A 112 1.08 -0.91 -23.16
CA GLY A 112 0.65 -2.30 -23.38
C GLY A 112 -0.71 -2.67 -22.78
N LEU A 113 -1.48 -1.68 -22.32
CA LEU A 113 -2.82 -1.87 -21.74
C LEU A 113 -3.90 -1.33 -22.71
N ASP A 114 -5.05 -2.00 -22.75
CA ASP A 114 -6.16 -1.72 -23.67
C ASP A 114 -7.48 -2.18 -23.02
N VAL A 115 -8.07 -1.26 -22.26
CA VAL A 115 -9.19 -1.48 -21.31
C VAL A 115 -8.86 -2.60 -20.32
N PRO A 116 -7.91 -2.37 -19.37
CA PRO A 116 -7.49 -3.39 -18.42
C PRO A 116 -8.60 -3.80 -17.44
N THR A 117 -8.81 -5.11 -17.27
CA THR A 117 -9.96 -5.69 -16.55
C THR A 117 -9.60 -6.52 -15.32
N GLY A 118 -8.40 -7.08 -15.26
CA GLY A 118 -7.97 -8.00 -14.23
C GLY A 118 -6.47 -7.88 -13.95
N LEU A 119 -6.08 -8.10 -12.70
CA LEU A 119 -4.69 -8.09 -12.24
C LEU A 119 -4.40 -9.34 -11.40
N THR A 120 -3.21 -9.91 -11.54
CA THR A 120 -2.70 -10.92 -10.60
C THR A 120 -1.18 -10.89 -10.52
N PHE A 121 -0.62 -11.21 -9.36
CA PHE A 121 0.80 -11.54 -9.23
C PHE A 121 1.00 -13.02 -9.54
N GLY A 122 2.01 -13.33 -10.36
CA GLY A 122 2.14 -14.63 -11.00
C GLY A 122 3.58 -15.16 -11.08
N PRO A 123 3.84 -16.05 -12.06
CA PRO A 123 5.12 -16.75 -12.21
C PRO A 123 6.34 -15.83 -12.17
N GLY A 124 7.25 -16.12 -11.23
CA GLY A 124 8.47 -15.34 -10.99
C GLY A 124 8.28 -13.99 -10.29
N GLY A 125 7.10 -13.72 -9.69
CA GLY A 125 6.83 -12.47 -8.96
C GLY A 125 6.48 -11.27 -9.84
N PHE A 126 6.21 -11.50 -11.12
CA PHE A 126 5.75 -10.47 -12.04
C PHE A 126 4.25 -10.20 -11.86
N LEU A 127 3.83 -8.98 -12.17
CA LEU A 127 2.43 -8.62 -12.32
C LEU A 127 1.94 -9.06 -13.72
N TYR A 128 0.70 -9.47 -13.82
CA TYR A 128 0.03 -9.83 -15.07
C TYR A 128 -1.31 -9.09 -15.15
N ALA A 129 -1.61 -8.50 -16.31
CA ALA A 129 -2.82 -7.73 -16.54
C ALA A 129 -3.55 -8.21 -17.81
N THR A 130 -4.88 -8.37 -17.72
CA THR A 130 -5.76 -8.69 -18.86
C THR A 130 -6.27 -7.44 -19.55
N ASN A 131 -6.43 -7.52 -20.87
CA ASN A 131 -6.96 -6.44 -21.72
C ASN A 131 -8.28 -6.86 -22.37
N LEU A 132 -9.35 -6.09 -22.20
CA LEU A 132 -10.69 -6.41 -22.69
C LEU A 132 -10.84 -6.22 -24.22
N VAL A 133 -10.09 -5.29 -24.80
CA VAL A 133 -10.21 -4.93 -26.23
C VAL A 133 -9.17 -5.65 -27.10
N SER A 134 -8.37 -6.54 -26.51
CA SER A 134 -7.37 -7.36 -27.21
C SER A 134 -7.99 -8.25 -28.30
N GLY A 135 -7.38 -8.25 -29.50
CA GLY A 135 -7.74 -9.12 -30.62
C GLY A 135 -7.96 -8.37 -31.94
N PHE A 136 -8.07 -7.04 -31.90
CA PHE A 136 -8.13 -6.21 -33.10
C PHE A 136 -6.72 -5.93 -33.68
N PRO A 137 -6.58 -5.72 -35.00
CA PRO A 137 -5.29 -5.39 -35.60
C PRO A 137 -4.68 -4.10 -35.03
N GLY A 138 -3.68 -4.24 -34.17
CA GLY A 138 -3.02 -3.13 -33.47
C GLY A 138 -3.43 -2.92 -32.02
N SER A 139 -4.32 -3.76 -31.46
CA SER A 139 -4.62 -3.78 -30.01
C SER A 139 -3.43 -4.24 -29.19
N ALA A 140 -3.52 -4.11 -27.87
CA ALA A 140 -2.62 -4.81 -26.95
C ALA A 140 -2.82 -6.34 -27.00
N ALA A 141 -1.89 -7.06 -26.36
CA ALA A 141 -1.99 -8.50 -26.11
C ALA A 141 -3.06 -8.82 -25.04
N SER A 142 -3.72 -9.98 -25.13
CA SER A 142 -4.80 -10.37 -24.22
C SER A 142 -4.36 -10.47 -22.76
N VAL A 143 -3.11 -10.88 -22.52
CA VAL A 143 -2.41 -10.65 -21.24
C VAL A 143 -1.06 -10.02 -21.53
N VAL A 144 -0.72 -8.96 -20.80
CA VAL A 144 0.64 -8.45 -20.68
C VAL A 144 1.26 -8.85 -19.34
N LYS A 145 2.54 -9.19 -19.39
CA LYS A 145 3.41 -9.41 -18.23
C LYS A 145 4.12 -8.10 -17.91
N ILE A 146 4.20 -7.74 -16.64
CA ILE A 146 4.64 -6.43 -16.17
C ILE A 146 5.65 -6.62 -15.04
N ASP A 147 6.80 -5.96 -15.13
CA ASP A 147 7.73 -5.79 -14.01
C ASP A 147 7.14 -4.79 -13.00
N PRO A 148 6.82 -5.20 -11.76
CA PRO A 148 6.15 -4.34 -10.77
C PRO A 148 7.04 -3.21 -10.23
N VAL A 149 8.36 -3.31 -10.40
CA VAL A 149 9.34 -2.30 -9.98
C VAL A 149 9.61 -1.31 -11.11
N THR A 150 9.80 -1.79 -12.35
CA THR A 150 10.21 -0.93 -13.48
C THR A 150 9.08 -0.51 -14.42
N GLY A 151 7.87 -1.07 -14.27
CA GLY A 151 6.73 -0.81 -15.15
C GLY A 151 6.84 -1.41 -16.55
N THR A 152 7.94 -2.12 -16.84
CA THR A 152 8.25 -2.66 -18.17
C THR A 152 7.24 -3.75 -18.54
N THR A 153 6.47 -3.51 -19.60
CA THR A 153 5.47 -4.46 -20.12
C THR A 153 6.00 -5.31 -21.27
N THR A 154 5.70 -6.61 -21.27
CA THR A 154 5.88 -7.50 -22.42
C THR A 154 4.58 -8.24 -22.76
N PRO A 155 4.23 -8.40 -24.05
CA PRO A 155 3.19 -9.33 -24.49
C PRO A 155 3.43 -10.74 -23.93
N PHE A 156 2.39 -11.39 -23.42
CA PHE A 156 2.50 -12.72 -22.80
C PHE A 156 1.52 -13.73 -23.39
N ILE A 157 0.22 -13.41 -23.43
CA ILE A 157 -0.83 -14.25 -24.04
C ILE A 157 -1.58 -13.43 -25.08
N THR A 158 -1.90 -14.03 -26.23
CA THR A 158 -2.52 -13.35 -27.38
C THR A 158 -3.65 -14.14 -28.05
N ASP A 159 -4.06 -15.27 -27.49
CA ASP A 159 -5.06 -16.19 -28.05
C ASP A 159 -6.43 -16.17 -27.33
N VAL A 160 -6.60 -15.31 -26.32
CA VAL A 160 -7.90 -15.03 -25.68
C VAL A 160 -8.60 -13.85 -26.34
N GLY A 161 -9.87 -14.03 -26.72
CA GLY A 161 -10.71 -12.98 -27.30
C GLY A 161 -11.42 -12.15 -26.23
N GLY A 162 -10.88 -10.96 -25.93
CA GLY A 162 -11.41 -10.08 -24.88
C GLY A 162 -11.33 -10.70 -23.49
N ALA A 163 -10.16 -10.59 -22.86
CA ALA A 163 -9.87 -11.23 -21.59
C ALA A 163 -10.60 -10.54 -20.42
N GLY A 164 -11.19 -11.35 -19.53
CA GLY A 164 -11.89 -10.90 -18.33
C GLY A 164 -10.95 -10.82 -17.14
N GLY A 165 -11.24 -11.61 -16.10
CA GLY A 165 -10.36 -11.76 -14.96
C GLY A 165 -9.13 -12.63 -15.26
N ILE A 166 -8.13 -12.51 -14.38
CA ILE A 166 -6.95 -13.37 -14.36
C ILE A 166 -6.64 -13.75 -12.91
N THR A 167 -6.20 -14.98 -12.68
CA THR A 167 -5.78 -15.46 -11.35
C THR A 167 -4.62 -16.45 -11.45
N TYR A 168 -3.81 -16.55 -10.41
CA TYR A 168 -2.61 -17.38 -10.36
C TYR A 168 -2.76 -18.52 -9.35
N HIS A 169 -2.62 -19.77 -9.82
CA HIS A 169 -2.66 -20.95 -8.98
C HIS A 169 -1.25 -21.37 -8.56
N SER A 170 -0.78 -20.78 -7.46
CA SER A 170 0.57 -20.97 -6.91
C SER A 170 0.95 -22.42 -6.62
N ALA A 171 -0.02 -23.29 -6.33
CA ALA A 171 0.21 -24.71 -6.08
C ALA A 171 0.61 -25.50 -7.35
N SER A 172 0.42 -24.95 -8.56
CA SER A 172 0.88 -25.59 -9.81
C SER A 172 1.65 -24.69 -10.78
N ASP A 173 1.97 -23.45 -10.39
CA ASP A 173 2.68 -22.46 -11.23
C ASP A 173 1.96 -22.24 -12.59
N THR A 174 0.63 -22.06 -12.52
CA THR A 174 -0.23 -21.84 -13.70
C THR A 174 -1.12 -20.62 -13.53
N LEU A 175 -1.32 -19.88 -14.64
CA LEU A 175 -2.25 -18.75 -14.73
C LEU A 175 -3.58 -19.22 -15.32
N PHE A 176 -4.67 -18.62 -14.87
CA PHE A 176 -6.02 -18.82 -15.43
C PHE A 176 -6.53 -17.47 -15.95
N VAL A 177 -7.00 -17.43 -17.19
CA VAL A 177 -7.53 -16.25 -17.87
C VAL A 177 -8.95 -16.55 -18.32
N SER A 178 -9.90 -15.68 -17.99
CA SER A 178 -11.30 -15.89 -18.36
C SER A 178 -11.66 -15.24 -19.70
N GLU A 179 -12.59 -15.83 -20.45
CA GLU A 179 -13.21 -15.16 -21.58
C GLU A 179 -14.49 -14.44 -21.14
N ILE A 180 -14.43 -13.11 -21.04
CA ILE A 180 -15.65 -12.30 -21.00
C ILE A 180 -16.12 -11.97 -22.42
N GLY A 181 -15.20 -11.75 -23.35
CA GLY A 181 -15.46 -11.33 -24.72
C GLY A 181 -16.33 -10.09 -24.77
N GLN A 182 -17.24 -10.01 -25.74
CA GLN A 182 -18.32 -9.01 -25.73
C GLN A 182 -19.47 -9.44 -24.80
N PHE A 183 -19.16 -9.74 -23.54
CA PHE A 183 -20.07 -10.26 -22.51
C PHE A 183 -20.77 -11.60 -22.86
N ASN A 184 -20.18 -12.36 -23.79
CA ASN A 184 -20.73 -13.60 -24.34
C ASN A 184 -19.72 -14.76 -24.32
N GLY A 185 -18.50 -14.56 -23.79
CA GLY A 185 -17.51 -15.64 -23.65
C GLY A 185 -17.97 -16.73 -22.69
N ASP A 186 -17.58 -17.99 -22.95
CA ASP A 186 -18.02 -19.15 -22.15
C ASP A 186 -16.87 -19.96 -21.53
N GLU A 187 -15.62 -19.69 -21.90
CA GLU A 187 -14.44 -20.49 -21.55
C GLU A 187 -13.52 -19.84 -20.51
N VAL A 188 -12.73 -20.67 -19.83
CA VAL A 188 -11.57 -20.25 -19.02
C VAL A 188 -10.35 -21.02 -19.44
N PHE A 189 -9.26 -20.30 -19.72
CA PHE A 189 -8.03 -20.82 -20.28
C PHE A 189 -6.94 -20.90 -19.22
N ARG A 190 -6.31 -22.08 -19.07
CA ARG A 190 -5.22 -22.34 -18.13
C ARG A 190 -3.89 -22.40 -18.88
N TYR A 191 -2.91 -21.61 -18.44
CA TYR A 191 -1.60 -21.48 -19.05
C TYR A 191 -0.47 -21.89 -18.10
N ASP A 192 0.64 -22.36 -18.64
CA ASP A 192 1.89 -22.55 -17.90
C ASP A 192 2.60 -21.22 -17.57
N ALA A 193 3.64 -21.30 -16.75
CA ALA A 193 4.49 -20.15 -16.38
C ALA A 193 5.18 -19.45 -17.57
N GLY A 194 5.27 -20.09 -18.73
CA GLY A 194 5.82 -19.55 -19.98
C GLY A 194 4.78 -18.92 -20.92
N GLY A 195 3.48 -19.10 -20.65
CA GLY A 195 2.38 -18.62 -21.49
C GLY A 195 1.85 -19.65 -22.49
N SER A 196 2.20 -20.93 -22.36
CA SER A 196 1.63 -22.00 -23.21
C SER A 196 0.26 -22.43 -22.68
N LEU A 197 -0.76 -22.51 -23.55
CA LEU A 197 -2.07 -23.05 -23.17
C LEU A 197 -1.96 -24.54 -22.80
N LEU A 198 -2.44 -24.89 -21.60
CA LEU A 198 -2.49 -26.25 -21.07
C LEU A 198 -3.88 -26.87 -21.18
N GLN A 199 -4.91 -26.11 -20.82
CA GLN A 199 -6.27 -26.63 -20.68
C GLN A 199 -7.32 -25.53 -20.92
N THR A 200 -8.43 -25.89 -21.56
CA THR A 200 -9.64 -25.05 -21.62
C THR A 200 -10.72 -25.67 -20.72
N LEU A 201 -11.37 -24.84 -19.91
CA LEU A 201 -12.49 -25.18 -19.04
C LEU A 201 -13.77 -24.53 -19.58
N GLY A 202 -14.92 -25.16 -19.35
CA GLY A 202 -16.21 -24.59 -19.75
C GLY A 202 -16.59 -24.78 -21.22
N THR A 203 -15.79 -25.47 -22.05
CA THR A 203 -16.06 -25.68 -23.48
C THR A 203 -17.53 -26.09 -23.77
N ASN A 204 -18.24 -25.33 -24.60
CA ASN A 204 -19.67 -25.51 -24.93
C ASN A 204 -20.64 -25.19 -23.76
N SER A 205 -20.29 -24.23 -22.90
CA SER A 205 -21.19 -23.71 -21.87
C SER A 205 -22.15 -22.65 -22.44
N ALA A 206 -22.95 -22.03 -21.56
CA ALA A 206 -23.66 -20.81 -21.94
C ALA A 206 -22.67 -19.64 -22.03
N GLY A 207 -22.78 -18.84 -23.10
CA GLY A 207 -22.09 -17.57 -23.28
C GLY A 207 -22.67 -16.49 -22.37
N THR A 208 -22.27 -16.52 -21.11
CA THR A 208 -22.73 -15.61 -20.04
C THR A 208 -21.64 -14.65 -19.55
N GLY A 209 -20.45 -14.69 -20.17
CA GLY A 209 -19.28 -13.88 -19.84
C GLY A 209 -18.59 -14.35 -18.57
N ARG A 210 -17.37 -14.88 -18.67
CA ARG A 210 -16.56 -15.28 -17.50
C ARG A 210 -15.75 -14.07 -17.02
N ALA A 211 -15.99 -13.59 -15.80
CA ALA A 211 -15.34 -12.39 -15.26
C ALA A 211 -14.30 -12.71 -14.16
N GLY A 212 -14.52 -12.29 -12.91
CA GLY A 212 -13.60 -12.54 -11.81
C GLY A 212 -13.42 -14.04 -11.49
N MET A 213 -12.28 -14.36 -10.88
CA MET A 213 -11.91 -15.73 -10.53
C MET A 213 -11.13 -15.80 -9.22
N THR A 214 -11.36 -16.84 -8.42
CA THR A 214 -10.55 -17.14 -7.23
C THR A 214 -10.50 -18.64 -6.94
N PHE A 215 -9.67 -19.05 -5.98
CA PHE A 215 -9.60 -20.43 -5.49
C PHE A 215 -10.10 -20.54 -4.05
N ASP A 216 -10.67 -21.69 -3.68
CA ASP A 216 -10.80 -22.04 -2.25
C ASP A 216 -9.52 -22.70 -1.71
N SER A 217 -9.48 -22.91 -0.39
CA SER A 217 -8.36 -23.57 0.30
C SER A 217 -8.19 -25.07 -0.04
N ALA A 218 -9.07 -25.66 -0.84
CA ALA A 218 -8.93 -26.99 -1.43
C ALA A 218 -8.48 -26.96 -2.91
N GLY A 219 -8.24 -25.77 -3.47
CA GLY A 219 -7.78 -25.57 -4.85
C GLY A 219 -8.87 -25.67 -5.91
N ASN A 220 -10.16 -25.62 -5.55
CA ASN A 220 -11.24 -25.54 -6.55
C ASN A 220 -11.29 -24.12 -7.14
N LEU A 221 -11.51 -24.02 -8.45
CA LEU A 221 -11.62 -22.74 -9.15
C LEU A 221 -13.08 -22.25 -9.12
N TYR A 222 -13.28 -21.00 -8.71
CA TYR A 222 -14.57 -20.31 -8.73
C TYR A 222 -14.52 -19.17 -9.73
N VAL A 223 -15.56 -19.04 -10.55
CA VAL A 223 -15.62 -18.09 -11.69
C VAL A 223 -16.98 -17.42 -11.71
N SER A 224 -17.02 -16.09 -11.78
CA SER A 224 -18.27 -15.33 -11.90
C SER A 224 -18.80 -15.30 -13.33
N GLU A 225 -20.12 -15.26 -13.45
CA GLU A 225 -20.82 -15.03 -14.71
C GLU A 225 -21.35 -13.59 -14.77
N PHE A 226 -20.83 -12.79 -15.69
CA PHE A 226 -21.18 -11.38 -15.90
C PHE A 226 -22.55 -11.20 -16.60
N ASN A 227 -23.45 -12.18 -16.48
CA ASN A 227 -24.69 -12.27 -17.24
C ASN A 227 -25.43 -10.92 -17.29
N PHE A 228 -25.42 -10.30 -18.47
CA PHE A 228 -25.95 -8.94 -18.67
C PHE A 228 -27.48 -8.91 -18.86
N THR A 229 -28.10 -10.08 -19.09
CA THR A 229 -29.53 -10.21 -19.43
C THR A 229 -30.33 -11.04 -18.42
N GLY A 230 -29.68 -11.48 -17.34
CA GLY A 230 -30.29 -12.27 -16.28
C GLY A 230 -29.38 -12.29 -15.05
N PHE A 231 -29.76 -13.08 -14.04
CA PHE A 231 -28.97 -13.17 -12.81
C PHE A 231 -27.54 -13.64 -13.07
N GLY A 232 -26.60 -13.03 -12.35
CA GLY A 232 -25.24 -13.53 -12.26
C GLY A 232 -25.20 -14.82 -11.45
N SER A 233 -24.13 -15.59 -11.63
CA SER A 233 -23.85 -16.79 -10.84
C SER A 233 -22.36 -16.94 -10.62
N VAL A 234 -22.00 -17.80 -9.67
CA VAL A 234 -20.62 -18.26 -9.49
C VAL A 234 -20.60 -19.75 -9.82
N LEU A 235 -19.77 -20.10 -10.79
CA LEU A 235 -19.48 -21.46 -11.22
C LEU A 235 -18.29 -22.00 -10.42
N LYS A 236 -18.35 -23.28 -10.05
CA LYS A 236 -17.24 -24.03 -9.43
C LYS A 236 -16.76 -25.11 -10.41
N TYR A 237 -15.46 -25.11 -10.68
CA TYR A 237 -14.74 -26.19 -11.35
C TYR A 237 -13.92 -26.95 -10.29
N ASP A 238 -14.04 -28.27 -10.27
CA ASP A 238 -13.39 -29.10 -9.25
C ASP A 238 -11.86 -29.14 -9.40
N ALA A 239 -11.16 -29.10 -8.27
CA ALA A 239 -9.71 -29.18 -8.17
C ALA A 239 -9.15 -30.47 -8.81
N PRO A 240 -7.92 -30.46 -9.35
CA PRO A 240 -7.31 -31.65 -9.92
C PRO A 240 -7.12 -32.78 -8.92
N VAL A 241 -7.51 -34.00 -9.29
CA VAL A 241 -7.31 -35.17 -8.42
C VAL A 241 -5.83 -35.55 -8.36
N GLY A 242 -5.25 -35.50 -7.17
CA GLY A 242 -3.88 -35.98 -6.89
C GLY A 242 -2.84 -34.86 -6.89
N SER A 243 -2.30 -34.51 -8.06
CA SER A 243 -1.31 -33.44 -8.20
C SER A 243 -2.00 -32.13 -8.63
N PRO A 244 -1.71 -30.97 -8.01
CA PRO A 244 -2.21 -29.66 -8.46
C PRO A 244 -1.87 -29.33 -9.92
N SER A 245 -0.83 -29.96 -10.49
CA SER A 245 -0.44 -29.79 -11.89
C SER A 245 -1.38 -30.51 -12.87
N ASN A 246 -2.14 -31.52 -12.42
CA ASN A 246 -3.09 -32.26 -13.25
C ASN A 246 -4.21 -31.35 -13.78
N ASP A 247 -5.05 -31.88 -14.67
CA ASP A 247 -6.18 -31.17 -15.24
C ASP A 247 -7.31 -30.94 -14.22
N PHE A 248 -7.91 -29.75 -14.26
CA PHE A 248 -9.11 -29.40 -13.50
C PHE A 248 -10.35 -30.08 -14.09
N GLY A 249 -11.43 -30.20 -13.33
CA GLY A 249 -12.73 -30.62 -13.88
C GLY A 249 -13.21 -29.62 -14.93
N THR A 250 -13.49 -30.08 -16.16
CA THR A 250 -13.87 -29.19 -17.28
C THR A 250 -15.31 -28.71 -17.26
N THR A 251 -16.20 -29.43 -16.56
CA THR A 251 -17.62 -29.09 -16.40
C THR A 251 -17.84 -28.29 -15.13
N ALA A 252 -18.42 -27.10 -15.25
CA ALA A 252 -18.81 -26.28 -14.12
C ALA A 252 -20.02 -26.86 -13.34
N THR A 253 -20.07 -26.57 -12.05
CA THR A 253 -21.28 -26.71 -11.21
C THR A 253 -21.71 -25.33 -10.68
N PRO A 254 -23.00 -24.97 -10.66
CA PRO A 254 -23.45 -23.73 -10.03
C PRO A 254 -23.22 -23.78 -8.51
N PHE A 255 -22.51 -22.79 -7.98
CA PHE A 255 -22.19 -22.67 -6.55
C PHE A 255 -23.03 -21.60 -5.85
N ALA A 256 -23.15 -20.42 -6.46
CA ALA A 256 -23.96 -19.30 -6.00
C ALA A 256 -24.74 -18.67 -7.16
N SER A 257 -25.84 -17.98 -6.89
CA SER A 257 -26.62 -17.27 -7.90
C SER A 257 -27.30 -16.02 -7.36
N GLY A 258 -27.33 -14.95 -8.14
CA GLY A 258 -28.10 -13.74 -7.87
C GLY A 258 -29.61 -13.98 -7.86
N ALA A 259 -30.09 -15.09 -8.43
CA ALA A 259 -31.51 -15.44 -8.42
C ALA A 259 -32.06 -15.76 -7.02
N SER A 260 -31.19 -16.00 -6.02
CA SER A 260 -31.56 -16.14 -4.61
C SER A 260 -31.29 -14.89 -3.77
N VAL A 261 -30.96 -13.75 -4.38
CA VAL A 261 -30.56 -12.52 -3.67
C VAL A 261 -31.59 -11.42 -3.90
N THR A 262 -32.13 -10.86 -2.81
CA THR A 262 -32.99 -9.67 -2.87
C THR A 262 -32.14 -8.41 -2.72
N LEU A 263 -32.15 -7.57 -3.75
CA LEU A 263 -31.45 -6.28 -3.84
C LEU A 263 -32.41 -5.19 -4.36
N ASN A 264 -31.98 -3.92 -4.31
CA ASN A 264 -32.71 -2.80 -4.93
C ASN A 264 -32.75 -2.89 -6.48
N PHE A 265 -31.67 -3.40 -7.09
CA PHE A 265 -31.58 -3.72 -8.51
C PHE A 265 -31.27 -5.22 -8.65
N PRO A 266 -31.77 -5.93 -9.68
CA PRO A 266 -31.53 -7.36 -9.84
C PRO A 266 -30.03 -7.72 -9.78
N ALA A 267 -29.70 -8.81 -9.08
CA ALA A 267 -28.33 -9.27 -8.85
C ALA A 267 -27.69 -9.85 -10.12
N PHE A 268 -27.36 -8.95 -11.05
CA PHE A 268 -26.86 -9.19 -12.40
C PHE A 268 -25.37 -8.80 -12.48
N GLY A 269 -24.69 -9.19 -13.56
CA GLY A 269 -23.29 -8.78 -13.82
C GLY A 269 -22.34 -9.11 -12.67
N PHE A 270 -22.20 -10.39 -12.31
CA PHE A 270 -21.23 -10.78 -11.28
C PHE A 270 -19.80 -10.63 -11.82
N ASN A 271 -18.96 -9.92 -11.09
CA ASN A 271 -17.60 -9.55 -11.51
C ASN A 271 -16.54 -10.09 -10.53
N GLY A 272 -15.85 -9.27 -9.75
CA GLY A 272 -14.90 -9.76 -8.74
C GLY A 272 -15.57 -10.67 -7.71
N LEU A 273 -14.81 -11.65 -7.22
CA LEU A 273 -15.24 -12.57 -6.16
C LEU A 273 -14.05 -12.99 -5.29
N ALA A 274 -14.26 -13.11 -3.99
CA ALA A 274 -13.23 -13.45 -3.01
C ALA A 274 -13.81 -14.21 -1.82
N PHE A 275 -13.02 -15.13 -1.23
CA PHE A 275 -13.35 -15.75 0.05
C PHE A 275 -12.64 -15.01 1.20
N ASP A 276 -13.30 -14.85 2.35
CA ASP A 276 -12.63 -14.45 3.59
C ASP A 276 -11.94 -15.65 4.29
N ASP A 277 -11.19 -15.37 5.37
CA ASP A 277 -10.51 -16.39 6.19
C ASP A 277 -11.48 -17.37 6.89
N ALA A 278 -12.77 -17.04 6.98
CA ALA A 278 -13.80 -17.97 7.47
C ALA A 278 -14.33 -18.90 6.36
N GLY A 279 -14.06 -18.57 5.09
CA GLY A 279 -14.49 -19.29 3.89
C GLY A 279 -15.79 -18.79 3.29
N ASP A 280 -16.36 -17.68 3.78
CA ASP A 280 -17.56 -17.07 3.20
C ASP A 280 -17.21 -16.31 1.91
N LEU A 281 -18.12 -16.36 0.93
CA LEU A 281 -17.90 -15.82 -0.42
C LEU A 281 -18.49 -14.41 -0.56
N TYR A 282 -17.67 -13.45 -0.97
CA TYR A 282 -18.09 -12.12 -1.42
C TYR A 282 -18.10 -12.06 -2.95
N VAL A 283 -19.14 -11.43 -3.52
CA VAL A 283 -19.32 -11.27 -4.97
C VAL A 283 -19.74 -9.84 -5.29
N ALA A 284 -19.08 -9.22 -6.26
CA ALA A 284 -19.43 -7.91 -6.77
C ALA A 284 -20.56 -8.06 -7.80
N SER A 285 -21.77 -7.62 -7.47
CA SER A 285 -22.86 -7.50 -8.45
C SER A 285 -22.82 -6.11 -9.04
N LEU A 286 -22.06 -5.96 -10.13
CA LEU A 286 -21.79 -4.68 -10.78
C LEU A 286 -23.07 -3.97 -11.18
N ILE A 287 -24.05 -4.71 -11.72
CA ILE A 287 -25.37 -4.19 -12.13
C ILE A 287 -26.36 -4.14 -10.95
N GLY A 288 -26.14 -4.94 -9.90
CA GLY A 288 -26.93 -4.92 -8.66
C GLY A 288 -26.64 -3.75 -7.72
N GLN A 289 -25.57 -2.98 -8.00
CA GLN A 289 -25.07 -1.87 -7.17
C GLN A 289 -24.76 -2.29 -5.72
N ALA A 290 -24.21 -3.50 -5.55
CA ALA A 290 -24.00 -4.12 -4.25
C ALA A 290 -22.84 -5.14 -4.24
N VAL A 291 -22.12 -5.17 -3.11
CA VAL A 291 -21.39 -6.36 -2.68
C VAL A 291 -22.40 -7.34 -2.09
N ILE A 292 -22.32 -8.61 -2.47
CA ILE A 292 -23.14 -9.70 -1.94
C ILE A 292 -22.26 -10.62 -1.12
N LYS A 293 -22.66 -10.98 0.11
CA LYS A 293 -22.04 -12.06 0.89
C LYS A 293 -22.93 -13.29 0.85
N TYR A 294 -22.32 -14.44 0.60
CA TYR A 294 -22.90 -15.78 0.75
C TYR A 294 -22.18 -16.50 1.88
N THR A 295 -22.92 -16.96 2.89
CA THR A 295 -22.33 -17.80 3.93
C THR A 295 -22.07 -19.21 3.39
N VAL A 296 -20.89 -19.77 3.67
CA VAL A 296 -20.44 -21.06 3.16
C VAL A 296 -20.12 -21.99 4.34
N SER A 297 -20.52 -23.26 4.24
CA SER A 297 -20.14 -24.27 5.23
C SER A 297 -19.92 -25.62 4.56
N GLY A 298 -18.80 -26.26 4.86
CA GLY A 298 -18.43 -27.55 4.27
C GLY A 298 -18.25 -27.52 2.74
N GLY A 299 -17.93 -26.36 2.16
CA GLY A 299 -17.79 -26.18 0.71
C GLY A 299 -19.13 -26.06 -0.04
N VAL A 300 -20.20 -25.59 0.63
CA VAL A 300 -21.52 -25.33 0.03
C VAL A 300 -22.10 -24.03 0.60
N VAL A 301 -22.77 -23.22 -0.24
CA VAL A 301 -23.53 -22.04 0.20
C VAL A 301 -24.71 -22.45 1.08
N ILE A 302 -24.87 -21.79 2.23
CA ILE A 302 -25.92 -22.06 3.21
C ILE A 302 -26.94 -20.90 3.22
N GLY A 303 -28.12 -21.16 2.65
CA GLY A 303 -29.21 -20.19 2.61
C GLY A 303 -29.20 -19.31 1.35
N GLU A 304 -29.63 -18.06 1.51
CA GLU A 304 -29.70 -17.05 0.45
C GLU A 304 -28.52 -16.07 0.59
N GLY A 305 -28.06 -15.51 -0.53
CA GLY A 305 -27.06 -14.43 -0.48
C GLY A 305 -27.74 -13.11 -0.07
N ALA A 306 -26.99 -12.23 0.59
CA ALA A 306 -27.49 -10.94 1.05
C ALA A 306 -26.56 -9.79 0.66
N GLN A 307 -27.10 -8.58 0.51
CA GLN A 307 -26.28 -7.37 0.40
C GLN A 307 -25.38 -7.25 1.64
N PHE A 308 -24.10 -7.00 1.41
CA PHE A 308 -23.12 -6.76 2.46
C PHE A 308 -22.75 -5.28 2.51
N GLY A 309 -23.06 -4.63 3.63
CA GLY A 309 -22.81 -3.20 3.83
C GLY A 309 -23.69 -2.28 2.98
N ALA A 310 -23.19 -1.06 2.75
CA ALA A 310 -23.84 -0.06 1.92
C ALA A 310 -23.91 -0.48 0.43
N SER A 311 -24.79 0.16 -0.34
CA SER A 311 -24.77 0.00 -1.80
C SER A 311 -23.52 0.66 -2.37
N VAL A 312 -22.89 0.00 -3.33
CA VAL A 312 -21.63 0.43 -3.97
C VAL A 312 -21.94 0.72 -5.44
N PRO A 313 -21.55 1.88 -6.00
CA PRO A 313 -21.66 2.12 -7.44
C PRO A 313 -20.72 1.21 -8.22
N TYR A 314 -21.29 0.36 -9.05
CA TYR A 314 -20.59 -0.51 -10.00
C TYR A 314 -19.36 -1.22 -9.40
N PRO A 315 -19.56 -2.07 -8.37
CA PRO A 315 -18.45 -2.82 -7.76
C PRO A 315 -17.82 -3.75 -8.80
N SER A 316 -16.49 -3.80 -8.83
CA SER A 316 -15.71 -4.59 -9.79
C SER A 316 -14.78 -5.56 -9.06
N GLY A 317 -13.56 -5.15 -8.71
CA GLY A 317 -12.55 -6.00 -8.09
C GLY A 317 -12.69 -6.12 -6.56
N PHE A 318 -12.00 -7.11 -6.00
CA PHE A 318 -11.81 -7.30 -4.56
C PHE A 318 -10.37 -7.62 -4.20
N LEU A 319 -9.98 -7.24 -2.99
CA LEU A 319 -8.83 -7.75 -2.27
C LEU A 319 -9.24 -7.95 -0.80
N VAL A 320 -8.97 -9.12 -0.23
CA VAL A 320 -9.11 -9.34 1.22
C VAL A 320 -7.82 -8.90 1.90
N GLU A 321 -7.95 -8.03 2.89
CA GLU A 321 -6.84 -7.45 3.65
C GLU A 321 -6.33 -8.44 4.71
N THR A 322 -5.06 -8.30 5.11
CA THR A 322 -4.43 -9.18 6.14
C THR A 322 -5.04 -9.08 7.54
N ASN A 323 -5.98 -8.15 7.75
CA ASN A 323 -6.76 -7.96 8.97
C ASN A 323 -8.18 -8.59 8.88
N GLY A 324 -8.55 -9.17 7.73
CA GLY A 324 -9.86 -9.76 7.46
C GLY A 324 -10.90 -8.82 6.83
N ASN A 325 -10.57 -7.54 6.61
CA ASN A 325 -11.43 -6.59 5.90
C ASN A 325 -11.41 -6.82 4.37
N LEU A 326 -12.29 -6.14 3.66
CA LEU A 326 -12.46 -6.26 2.21
C LEU A 326 -12.27 -4.90 1.54
N LEU A 327 -11.25 -4.76 0.69
CA LEU A 327 -11.21 -3.68 -0.30
C LEU A 327 -12.06 -4.07 -1.51
N THR A 328 -12.90 -3.16 -1.98
CA THR A 328 -13.62 -3.32 -3.26
C THR A 328 -13.41 -2.11 -4.15
N THR A 329 -13.23 -2.34 -5.45
CA THR A 329 -13.18 -1.24 -6.42
C THR A 329 -14.58 -0.91 -6.92
N SER A 330 -14.85 0.38 -7.12
CA SER A 330 -16.12 0.95 -7.58
C SER A 330 -15.82 1.75 -8.85
N LEU A 331 -16.42 1.41 -10.00
CA LEU A 331 -16.15 2.10 -11.28
C LEU A 331 -16.68 3.55 -11.31
N GLY A 332 -17.53 3.94 -10.37
CA GLY A 332 -18.23 5.22 -10.41
C GLY A 332 -19.14 5.33 -11.62
N ASN A 333 -19.49 6.55 -12.03
CA ASN A 333 -20.24 6.83 -13.25
C ASN A 333 -19.57 7.94 -14.05
N ASN A 334 -19.05 7.61 -15.25
CA ASN A 334 -18.55 8.55 -16.24
C ASN A 334 -19.51 8.76 -17.43
N ASN A 335 -20.73 8.21 -17.36
CA ASN A 335 -21.74 8.25 -18.41
C ASN A 335 -22.91 9.18 -18.03
N PRO A 336 -23.12 10.32 -18.72
CA PRO A 336 -24.27 11.21 -18.50
C PRO A 336 -25.64 10.64 -18.93
N MET A 337 -25.65 9.43 -19.49
CA MET A 337 -26.84 8.69 -19.92
C MET A 337 -26.96 7.35 -19.17
N ASP A 338 -26.53 7.30 -17.92
CA ASP A 338 -26.47 6.07 -17.13
C ASP A 338 -27.87 5.56 -16.71
N PRO A 339 -28.18 4.26 -16.86
CA PRO A 339 -29.51 3.74 -16.52
C PRO A 339 -29.82 3.65 -15.01
N PHE A 340 -28.84 3.85 -14.12
CA PHE A 340 -29.01 3.83 -12.66
C PHE A 340 -28.81 5.21 -12.02
N TYR A 341 -27.86 5.99 -12.52
CA TYR A 341 -27.46 7.31 -11.99
C TYR A 341 -27.84 8.50 -12.89
N GLY A 342 -28.28 8.26 -14.14
CA GLY A 342 -28.69 9.30 -15.07
C GLY A 342 -27.53 10.20 -15.48
N ASP A 343 -27.69 11.51 -15.25
CA ASP A 343 -26.67 12.54 -15.44
C ASP A 343 -25.75 12.75 -14.23
N THR A 344 -25.98 12.02 -13.11
CA THR A 344 -25.15 12.10 -11.92
C THR A 344 -23.84 11.34 -12.15
N LEU A 345 -22.79 12.07 -12.50
CA LEU A 345 -21.43 11.55 -12.57
C LEU A 345 -20.88 11.31 -11.16
N LEU A 346 -20.08 10.25 -11.01
CA LEU A 346 -19.43 9.83 -9.76
C LEU A 346 -18.00 9.38 -10.09
N PRO A 347 -16.95 9.83 -9.37
CA PRO A 347 -15.62 9.28 -9.54
C PRO A 347 -15.59 7.80 -9.13
N GLY A 348 -14.71 7.00 -9.75
CA GLY A 348 -14.39 5.67 -9.25
C GLY A 348 -13.63 5.74 -7.93
N LYS A 349 -13.72 4.66 -7.15
CA LYS A 349 -13.32 4.61 -5.74
C LYS A 349 -12.72 3.25 -5.38
N VAL A 350 -11.97 3.18 -4.30
CA VAL A 350 -11.66 1.92 -3.63
C VAL A 350 -12.19 2.02 -2.21
N LEU A 351 -13.21 1.22 -1.90
CA LEU A 351 -13.86 1.24 -0.61
C LEU A 351 -13.27 0.16 0.29
N ARG A 352 -12.75 0.54 1.45
CA ARG A 352 -12.40 -0.38 2.53
C ARG A 352 -13.66 -0.68 3.35
N ILE A 353 -14.08 -1.94 3.38
CA ILE A 353 -15.25 -2.41 4.12
C ILE A 353 -14.79 -3.20 5.36
N ASP A 354 -15.15 -2.72 6.54
CA ASP A 354 -15.01 -3.45 7.79
C ASP A 354 -15.94 -4.68 7.75
N THR A 355 -15.37 -5.89 7.76
CA THR A 355 -16.16 -7.12 7.61
C THR A 355 -16.91 -7.53 8.89
N SER A 356 -16.61 -6.90 10.03
CA SER A 356 -17.29 -7.10 11.31
C SER A 356 -18.46 -6.13 11.53
N LEU A 357 -18.38 -4.92 10.96
CA LEU A 357 -19.39 -3.86 11.09
C LEU A 357 -20.25 -3.68 9.84
N GLY A 358 -19.78 -4.10 8.67
CA GLY A 358 -20.41 -3.83 7.37
C GLY A 358 -20.31 -2.36 6.92
N THR A 359 -19.48 -1.56 7.59
CA THR A 359 -19.27 -0.13 7.28
C THR A 359 -18.15 0.04 6.26
N SER A 360 -18.41 0.79 5.19
CA SER A 360 -17.42 1.17 4.19
C SER A 360 -16.88 2.58 4.42
N VAL A 361 -15.58 2.77 4.25
CA VAL A 361 -14.94 4.08 4.04
C VAL A 361 -14.32 4.10 2.65
N ASP A 362 -14.14 5.29 2.07
CA ASP A 362 -13.26 5.44 0.92
C ASP A 362 -11.80 5.28 1.40
N LEU A 363 -10.97 4.64 0.60
CA LEU A 363 -9.54 4.50 0.87
C LEU A 363 -8.74 5.58 0.15
N LEU A 364 -9.03 5.81 -1.13
CA LEU A 364 -8.31 6.82 -1.91
C LEU A 364 -8.73 8.20 -1.42
N THR A 365 -7.76 9.06 -1.12
CA THR A 365 -8.03 10.44 -0.71
C THR A 365 -8.66 11.20 -1.87
N SER A 366 -9.74 11.94 -1.60
CA SER A 366 -10.36 12.83 -2.60
C SER A 366 -9.65 14.17 -2.74
N GLU A 367 -8.68 14.41 -1.86
CA GLU A 367 -7.71 15.49 -1.93
C GLU A 367 -6.40 14.81 -2.36
N GLU A 368 -5.99 15.01 -3.61
CA GLU A 368 -4.60 14.80 -4.03
C GLU A 368 -3.83 16.03 -3.52
N PRO A 369 -2.79 15.91 -2.69
CA PRO A 369 -2.09 17.09 -2.16
C PRO A 369 -1.46 17.98 -3.24
N ALA A 370 -1.36 17.49 -4.48
CA ALA A 370 -0.85 18.22 -5.64
C ALA A 370 -1.93 18.98 -6.44
N ASP A 371 -3.22 18.84 -6.10
CA ASP A 371 -4.36 19.66 -6.57
C ASP A 371 -4.48 20.85 -5.61
N LEU A 372 -3.74 21.92 -5.91
CA LEU A 372 -3.53 23.06 -5.02
C LEU A 372 -4.58 24.16 -5.21
N ASP A 373 -5.13 24.29 -6.42
CA ASP A 373 -6.21 25.26 -6.70
C ASP A 373 -7.62 24.70 -6.40
N GLY A 374 -7.75 23.37 -6.32
CA GLY A 374 -8.96 22.66 -5.91
C GLY A 374 -9.96 22.42 -7.04
N ASP A 375 -9.57 22.50 -8.32
CA ASP A 375 -10.46 22.23 -9.46
C ASP A 375 -10.73 20.74 -9.73
N GLY A 376 -10.00 19.84 -9.06
CA GLY A 376 -10.14 18.38 -9.19
C GLY A 376 -9.12 17.74 -10.12
N SER A 377 -8.02 18.45 -10.42
CA SER A 377 -7.04 18.10 -11.44
C SER A 377 -5.62 18.42 -10.96
N VAL A 378 -4.60 17.77 -11.53
CA VAL A 378 -3.18 18.13 -11.29
C VAL A 378 -2.55 18.48 -12.63
N ASP A 379 -2.28 19.77 -12.80
CA ASP A 379 -2.17 20.49 -14.07
C ASP A 379 -1.04 21.55 -13.98
N GLY A 380 -0.88 22.38 -15.02
CA GLY A 380 0.05 23.51 -15.01
C GLY A 380 -0.37 24.68 -14.11
N SER A 381 -1.58 24.63 -13.53
CA SER A 381 -2.13 25.63 -12.61
C SER A 381 -1.56 25.44 -11.20
N ASP A 382 -1.60 24.22 -10.66
CA ASP A 382 -0.98 23.86 -9.37
C ASP A 382 0.53 24.10 -9.37
N LEU A 383 1.17 23.93 -10.53
CA LEU A 383 2.58 24.24 -10.71
C LEU A 383 2.90 25.72 -10.48
N VAL A 384 1.94 26.63 -10.68
CA VAL A 384 2.10 28.05 -10.37
C VAL A 384 1.96 28.29 -8.87
N ASP A 385 0.97 27.69 -8.22
CA ASP A 385 0.74 27.86 -6.78
C ASP A 385 1.87 27.21 -5.96
N TRP A 386 2.38 26.04 -6.35
CA TRP A 386 3.61 25.47 -5.78
C TRP A 386 4.83 26.37 -6.02
N GLN A 387 4.95 27.02 -7.19
CA GLN A 387 6.06 27.95 -7.48
C GLN A 387 6.02 29.23 -6.64
N ASP A 388 4.84 29.73 -6.30
CA ASP A 388 4.67 30.89 -5.42
C ASP A 388 4.87 30.52 -3.92
N ALA A 389 4.62 29.26 -3.54
CA ALA A 389 4.87 28.73 -2.18
C ALA A 389 6.34 28.31 -1.91
N TYR A 390 7.06 27.84 -2.93
CA TYR A 390 8.40 27.23 -2.79
C TYR A 390 9.39 28.10 -1.99
N SER A 391 9.89 27.57 -0.87
CA SER A 391 10.75 28.27 0.10
C SER A 391 10.17 29.58 0.70
N VAL A 392 8.84 29.77 0.67
CA VAL A 392 8.13 30.95 1.21
C VAL A 392 7.30 30.56 2.44
N ASP A 393 6.42 29.56 2.30
CA ASP A 393 5.62 28.96 3.37
C ASP A 393 5.30 27.49 3.03
N ALA A 394 4.17 26.97 3.50
CA ALA A 394 3.74 25.57 3.35
C ALA A 394 2.44 25.44 2.54
N MET A 395 2.16 26.38 1.63
CA MET A 395 0.99 26.28 0.72
C MET A 395 1.23 25.32 -0.46
N GLY A 396 2.47 24.84 -0.65
CA GLY A 396 2.83 23.78 -1.58
C GLY A 396 3.41 22.56 -0.86
N ASP A 397 2.93 22.27 0.35
CA ASP A 397 3.23 21.08 1.16
C ASP A 397 2.41 19.90 0.61
N ILE A 398 3.08 19.06 -0.18
CA ILE A 398 2.48 17.95 -0.95
C ILE A 398 2.89 16.60 -0.34
N ASP A 399 4.05 16.50 0.33
CA ASP A 399 4.47 15.29 1.05
C ASP A 399 4.23 15.28 2.58
N GLY A 400 3.81 16.42 3.15
CA GLY A 400 3.23 16.53 4.49
C GLY A 400 4.23 16.82 5.61
N ASP A 401 5.36 17.45 5.30
CA ASP A 401 6.47 17.69 6.25
C ASP A 401 6.51 19.09 6.91
N GLU A 402 5.52 19.94 6.61
CA GLU A 402 5.34 21.34 7.04
C GLU A 402 6.22 22.41 6.32
N ASP A 403 6.89 22.11 5.18
CA ASP A 403 7.42 23.16 4.28
C ASP A 403 7.01 23.05 2.77
N SER A 404 7.87 23.44 1.82
CA SER A 404 7.57 23.48 0.37
C SER A 404 8.89 23.51 -0.42
N ASP A 405 9.35 22.32 -0.79
CA ASP A 405 10.72 21.95 -1.16
C ASP A 405 10.76 21.13 -2.48
N GLY A 406 11.92 20.62 -2.86
CA GLY A 406 12.09 19.74 -4.02
C GLY A 406 11.42 18.35 -3.89
N ASN A 407 11.02 17.92 -2.70
CA ASN A 407 10.27 16.69 -2.48
C ASN A 407 8.81 16.86 -2.95
N ASP A 408 8.18 17.99 -2.61
CA ASP A 408 6.84 18.37 -3.06
C ASP A 408 6.79 18.51 -4.57
N PHE A 409 7.80 19.16 -5.17
CA PHE A 409 7.93 19.20 -6.63
C PHE A 409 8.00 17.80 -7.24
N LEU A 410 8.67 16.86 -6.58
CA LEU A 410 8.76 15.48 -7.03
C LEU A 410 7.46 14.69 -6.79
N ALA A 411 6.63 15.08 -5.82
CA ALA A 411 5.29 14.54 -5.61
C ALA A 411 4.31 15.07 -6.66
N TRP A 412 4.27 16.40 -6.87
CA TRP A 412 3.54 17.03 -7.99
C TRP A 412 3.94 16.43 -9.34
N GLN A 413 5.24 16.23 -9.60
CA GLN A 413 5.73 15.58 -10.85
C GLN A 413 5.27 14.12 -11.03
N ARG A 414 4.83 13.42 -9.98
CA ARG A 414 4.22 12.09 -10.09
C ARG A 414 2.72 12.17 -10.37
N ALA A 415 2.04 13.15 -9.79
CA ALA A 415 0.59 13.35 -9.89
C ALA A 415 0.16 14.13 -11.15
N TYR A 416 1.04 14.96 -11.72
CA TYR A 416 0.81 15.74 -12.94
C TYR A 416 0.32 14.88 -14.12
N GLU A 417 -0.74 15.35 -14.80
CA GLU A 417 -1.51 14.62 -15.83
C GLU A 417 -2.13 13.28 -15.34
N ASN A 418 -1.99 12.90 -14.06
CA ASN A 418 -2.42 11.59 -13.53
C ASN A 418 -3.77 11.59 -12.78
N GLN A 419 -4.53 12.70 -12.80
CA GLN A 419 -6.01 12.79 -12.75
C GLN A 419 -6.78 11.61 -12.09
N VAL A 420 -7.42 11.83 -10.93
CA VAL A 420 -8.23 10.82 -10.20
C VAL A 420 -9.64 10.61 -10.81
N ILE A 421 -9.77 10.72 -12.14
CA ILE A 421 -10.89 10.10 -12.86
C ILE A 421 -10.57 8.62 -13.08
N LEU A 422 -10.46 7.91 -11.97
CA LEU A 422 -10.18 6.48 -11.90
C LEU A 422 -11.44 5.70 -12.30
N GLN A 423 -11.32 4.71 -13.17
CA GLN A 423 -12.32 3.62 -13.25
C GLN A 423 -11.66 2.30 -12.84
N PRO A 424 -11.60 2.01 -11.53
CA PRO A 424 -10.79 0.90 -11.01
C PRO A 424 -11.48 -0.44 -11.25
N THR A 425 -10.97 -1.25 -12.18
CA THR A 425 -11.54 -2.56 -12.52
C THR A 425 -11.04 -3.67 -11.59
N ALA A 426 -9.74 -3.63 -11.26
CA ALA A 426 -9.08 -4.66 -10.47
C ALA A 426 -8.05 -4.04 -9.51
N ILE A 427 -7.80 -4.75 -8.41
CA ILE A 427 -6.89 -4.36 -7.33
C ILE A 427 -6.09 -5.58 -6.87
N VAL A 428 -4.78 -5.43 -6.64
CA VAL A 428 -3.92 -6.45 -6.03
C VAL A 428 -2.92 -5.83 -5.06
N ARG A 429 -2.58 -6.58 -4.01
CA ARG A 429 -1.54 -6.22 -3.05
C ARG A 429 -0.15 -6.49 -3.64
N TYR A 430 0.70 -5.48 -3.68
CA TYR A 430 2.12 -5.63 -3.92
C TYR A 430 2.87 -5.49 -2.60
N ASP A 431 3.32 -6.62 -2.06
CA ASP A 431 4.40 -6.63 -1.07
C ASP A 431 5.73 -6.47 -1.83
N PRO A 432 6.38 -5.30 -1.82
CA PRO A 432 7.72 -5.18 -2.37
C PRO A 432 8.64 -6.15 -1.64
N LEU A 433 9.29 -7.06 -2.40
CA LEU A 433 10.28 -7.99 -1.86
C LEU A 433 11.29 -7.19 -1.06
N ALA A 434 11.22 -7.29 0.27
CA ALA A 434 11.91 -6.40 1.20
C ALA A 434 13.37 -6.25 0.77
N ASN A 435 13.67 -5.09 0.20
CA ASN A 435 14.89 -4.90 -0.57
C ASN A 435 16.07 -5.36 0.30
N THR A 436 16.92 -6.24 -0.23
CA THR A 436 18.22 -6.49 0.39
C THR A 436 19.12 -5.30 0.12
N LEU A 437 18.71 -4.15 0.67
CA LEU A 437 19.51 -2.96 0.86
C LEU A 437 20.83 -3.45 1.46
N ALA A 438 21.91 -3.27 0.71
CA ALA A 438 23.24 -3.62 1.18
C ALA A 438 23.59 -2.66 2.33
N VAL A 439 23.18 -3.05 3.56
CA VAL A 439 23.24 -2.22 4.77
C VAL A 439 24.65 -1.63 4.87
N PRO A 440 24.85 -0.29 4.70
CA PRO A 440 26.18 0.27 4.50
C PRO A 440 27.11 -0.01 5.69
N GLU A 441 28.01 -0.99 5.54
CA GLU A 441 28.39 -1.93 6.60
C GLU A 441 28.70 -1.32 7.99
N PRO A 442 27.73 -1.25 8.93
CA PRO A 442 27.99 -0.79 10.29
C PRO A 442 28.85 -1.81 11.04
N ALA A 443 28.72 -3.09 10.65
CA ALA A 443 29.46 -4.21 11.21
C ALA A 443 30.97 -4.07 11.00
N SER A 444 31.44 -3.66 9.81
CA SER A 444 32.87 -3.54 9.51
C SER A 444 33.53 -2.41 10.31
N LEU A 445 32.87 -1.26 10.47
CA LEU A 445 33.32 -0.18 11.37
C LEU A 445 33.34 -0.64 12.84
N CYS A 446 32.29 -1.33 13.30
CA CYS A 446 32.24 -1.89 14.66
C CYS A 446 33.34 -2.93 14.91
N LEU A 447 33.62 -3.82 13.96
CA LEU A 447 34.67 -4.84 14.03
C LEU A 447 36.08 -4.20 14.03
N ILE A 448 36.30 -3.16 13.23
CA ILE A 448 37.56 -2.38 13.25
C ILE A 448 37.75 -1.69 14.61
N LEU A 449 36.70 -1.09 15.18
CA LEU A 449 36.75 -0.46 16.50
C LEU A 449 36.99 -1.48 17.64
N LEU A 450 36.35 -2.65 17.59
CA LEU A 450 36.59 -3.77 18.51
C LEU A 450 38.01 -4.35 18.36
N GLY A 451 38.52 -4.43 17.13
CA GLY A 451 39.91 -4.80 16.84
C GLY A 451 40.91 -3.80 17.42
N ALA A 452 40.68 -2.50 17.23
CA ALA A 452 41.50 -1.44 17.81
C ALA A 452 41.46 -1.45 19.36
N ALA A 453 40.30 -1.68 19.96
CA ALA A 453 40.15 -1.80 21.41
C ALA A 453 40.89 -3.02 21.98
N THR A 454 40.77 -4.19 21.35
CA THR A 454 41.47 -5.41 21.80
C THR A 454 42.99 -5.33 21.59
N LEU A 455 43.46 -4.71 20.49
CA LEU A 455 44.88 -4.45 20.25
C LEU A 455 45.48 -3.48 21.28
N THR A 456 44.77 -2.40 21.63
CA THR A 456 45.25 -1.44 22.63
C THR A 456 45.28 -2.03 24.05
N LEU A 457 44.29 -2.84 24.44
CA LEU A 457 44.29 -3.59 25.71
C LEU A 457 45.47 -4.57 25.80
N ASN A 458 45.74 -5.34 24.75
CA ASN A 458 46.90 -6.26 24.72
C ASN A 458 48.23 -5.51 24.81
N ARG A 459 48.34 -4.32 24.21
CA ARG A 459 49.56 -3.49 24.24
C ARG A 459 49.83 -2.87 25.62
N GLN A 460 48.81 -2.66 26.45
CA GLN A 460 49.00 -2.25 27.85
C GLN A 460 49.44 -3.42 28.74
N ASN A 461 48.86 -4.61 28.54
CA ASN A 461 49.19 -5.81 29.32
C ASN A 461 50.65 -6.29 29.12
N SER A 462 51.24 -6.10 27.94
CA SER A 462 52.65 -6.46 27.71
C SER A 462 53.62 -5.51 28.42
N VAL A 463 53.35 -4.20 28.43
CA VAL A 463 54.19 -3.19 29.13
C VAL A 463 54.16 -3.39 30.64
N GLY A 464 53.01 -3.76 31.22
CA GLY A 464 52.89 -4.06 32.65
C GLY A 464 53.68 -5.29 33.12
N ARG A 465 54.05 -6.21 32.22
CA ARG A 465 54.71 -7.48 32.58
C ARG A 465 56.23 -7.37 32.70
N ASN A 466 56.84 -6.30 32.20
CA ASN A 466 58.29 -6.03 32.29
C ASN A 466 58.68 -5.13 33.50
N LYS A 467 57.83 -5.02 34.52
CA LYS A 467 58.08 -4.26 35.77
C LYS A 467 57.63 -5.02 37.03
N ARG A 468 58.03 -6.28 37.14
CA ARG A 468 58.03 -7.08 38.37
C ARG A 468 59.29 -7.94 38.42
#